data_AF-F6YE90-F1
#
_entry.id   AF-F6YE90-F1
#
_cell.length_a   1.000
_cell.length_b   1.000
_cell.length_c   1.000
_cell.angle_alpha   90.00
_cell.angle_beta   90.00
_cell.angle_gamma   90.00
#
_symmetry.space_group_name_H-M   'P 1'
#
loop_
_entity.id
_entity.type
_entity.pdbx_description
1 polymer ?
#
loop_
_entity_poly.entity_id
_entity_poly.type
_entity_poly.pdbx_seq_one_letter_code
_entity_poly.pdbx_strand_id
1 'polypeptide(L)'
;MSTTCRYEFQCKLFGFYDCKSHDFYVSQWTTNKLLFLVYRCLFFFYSLAWIIADVIVNPQPQYWIFLTNWSEVTVCFYFGLSCLLAVYGYFSNKADLDKEKGANWACGVVWILFDVSFSVSLVTNVLYWSLLRVGSVDLINAFNIHSHAIT
;
A
#
# COMPACT_ATOMS: atom_id res chain seq x y z
N MET A 1 14.24 -27.42 -12.47
CA MET A 1 13.64 -26.28 -11.75
C MET A 1 13.72 -26.56 -10.25
N SER A 2 14.83 -26.20 -9.62
CA SER A 2 14.98 -26.24 -8.16
C SER A 2 15.84 -25.04 -7.74
N THR A 3 15.24 -23.88 -7.64
CA THR A 3 15.85 -22.65 -7.10
C THR A 3 14.92 -22.19 -5.99
N THR A 4 14.77 -22.98 -4.92
CA THR A 4 15.64 -23.08 -3.73
C THR A 4 15.54 -21.78 -2.92
N CYS A 5 14.75 -21.78 -1.85
CA CYS A 5 14.63 -20.72 -0.83
C CYS A 5 15.96 -20.02 -0.49
N ARG A 6 17.07 -20.76 -0.56
CA ARG A 6 18.43 -20.25 -0.34
C ARG A 6 18.87 -19.14 -1.31
N TYR A 7 18.23 -19.01 -2.48
CA TYR A 7 18.40 -17.87 -3.37
C TYR A 7 17.64 -16.67 -2.82
N GLU A 8 16.35 -16.78 -2.52
CA GLU A 8 15.51 -15.68 -2.02
C GLU A 8 16.02 -15.08 -0.70
N PHE A 9 16.53 -15.89 0.24
CA PHE A 9 16.99 -15.43 1.56
C PHE A 9 18.44 -14.90 1.60
N GLN A 10 19.04 -14.52 0.46
CA GLN A 10 20.39 -13.94 0.49
C GLN A 10 20.33 -12.48 0.94
N CYS A 11 21.25 -12.07 1.83
CA CYS A 11 21.36 -10.66 2.27
C CYS A 11 21.59 -9.66 1.12
N LYS A 12 22.09 -10.13 -0.04
CA LYS A 12 22.25 -9.32 -1.25
C LYS A 12 20.91 -9.01 -1.95
N LEU A 13 19.89 -9.82 -1.70
CA LEU A 13 18.53 -9.71 -2.23
C LEU A 13 17.59 -8.93 -1.29
N PHE A 14 18.05 -8.56 -0.09
CA PHE A 14 17.35 -7.62 0.80
C PHE A 14 17.32 -6.18 0.26
N GLY A 15 18.08 -5.87 -0.79
CA GLY A 15 18.04 -4.58 -1.49
C GLY A 15 17.21 -4.63 -2.78
N PHE A 16 17.05 -3.48 -3.45
CA PHE A 16 16.25 -3.30 -4.67
C PHE A 16 16.77 -4.00 -5.94
N TYR A 17 17.73 -4.93 -5.82
CA TYR A 17 18.52 -5.42 -6.95
C TYR A 17 17.80 -6.38 -7.89
N ASP A 18 16.78 -7.11 -7.41
CA ASP A 18 15.98 -8.07 -8.24
C ASP A 18 14.54 -7.60 -8.51
N CYS A 19 14.15 -6.42 -8.03
CA CYS A 19 12.84 -5.85 -8.32
C CYS A 19 12.82 -5.31 -9.76
N LYS A 20 12.08 -5.98 -10.65
CA LYS A 20 11.85 -5.50 -12.02
C LYS A 20 10.89 -4.33 -11.98
N SER A 21 11.31 -3.15 -12.42
CA SER A 21 10.45 -1.94 -12.50
C SER A 21 9.16 -2.20 -13.25
N HIS A 22 9.23 -3.05 -14.28
CA HIS A 22 8.07 -3.52 -15.06
C HIS A 22 6.89 -3.96 -14.17
N ASP A 23 7.16 -4.66 -13.06
CA ASP A 23 6.11 -5.23 -12.20
C ASP A 23 5.35 -4.17 -11.37
N PHE A 24 5.88 -2.94 -11.29
CA PHE A 24 5.20 -1.82 -10.64
C PHE A 24 4.25 -1.08 -11.60
N TYR A 25 4.53 -1.15 -12.90
CA TYR A 25 3.78 -0.43 -13.93
C TYR A 25 2.63 -1.24 -14.53
N VAL A 26 2.71 -2.57 -14.46
CA VAL A 26 1.68 -3.47 -14.99
C VAL A 26 1.17 -4.43 -13.92
N SER A 27 -0.06 -4.91 -14.09
CA SER A 27 -0.61 -5.95 -13.21
C SER A 27 0.02 -7.31 -13.52
N GLN A 28 0.32 -8.06 -12.46
CA GLN A 28 0.64 -9.49 -12.57
C GLN A 28 -0.62 -10.35 -12.81
N TRP A 29 -1.81 -9.81 -12.54
CA TRP A 29 -3.08 -10.54 -12.56
C TRP A 29 -3.95 -10.21 -13.77
N THR A 30 -3.70 -9.10 -14.45
CA THR A 30 -4.42 -8.72 -15.68
C THR A 30 -3.47 -8.19 -16.75
N THR A 31 -3.75 -8.54 -18.00
CA THR A 31 -3.05 -7.97 -19.16
C THR A 31 -3.63 -6.61 -19.56
N ASN A 32 -4.82 -6.25 -19.06
CA ASN A 32 -5.50 -5.01 -19.42
C ASN A 32 -4.97 -3.83 -18.58
N LYS A 33 -4.17 -2.96 -19.23
CA LYS A 33 -3.59 -1.75 -18.61
C LYS A 33 -4.65 -0.80 -18.05
N LEU A 34 -5.78 -0.64 -18.74
CA LEU A 34 -6.85 0.26 -18.30
C LEU A 34 -7.48 -0.25 -17.01
N LEU A 35 -7.74 -1.56 -16.92
CA LEU A 35 -8.32 -2.17 -15.72
C LEU A 35 -7.38 -2.01 -14.53
N PHE A 36 -6.07 -2.23 -14.72
CA PHE A 36 -5.07 -2.01 -13.66
C PHE A 36 -5.02 -0.55 -13.20
N LEU A 37 -5.06 0.40 -14.14
CA LEU A 37 -5.09 1.83 -13.83
C LEU A 37 -6.35 2.21 -13.04
N VAL A 38 -7.52 1.80 -13.50
CA VAL A 38 -8.80 2.06 -12.82
C VAL A 38 -8.78 1.49 -11.41
N TYR A 39 -8.31 0.25 -11.23
CA TYR A 39 -8.12 -0.35 -9.92
C TYR A 39 -7.24 0.52 -9.01
N ARG A 40 -6.05 0.93 -9.46
CA ARG A 40 -5.14 1.76 -8.64
C ARG A 40 -5.74 3.12 -8.29
N CYS A 41 -6.43 3.76 -9.24
CA CYS A 41 -7.16 5.01 -8.99
C CYS A 41 -8.26 4.83 -7.95
N LEU A 42 -9.08 3.78 -8.06
CA LEU A 42 -10.18 3.51 -7.14
C LEU A 42 -9.69 3.35 -5.71
N PHE A 43 -8.62 2.57 -5.48
CA PHE A 43 -8.07 2.38 -4.14
C PHE A 43 -7.45 3.67 -3.57
N PHE A 44 -6.80 4.47 -4.40
CA PHE A 44 -6.30 5.77 -3.98
C PHE A 44 -7.44 6.71 -3.56
N PHE A 45 -8.47 6.89 -4.39
CA PHE A 45 -9.59 7.77 -4.05
C PHE A 45 -10.40 7.25 -2.87
N TYR A 46 -10.55 5.93 -2.74
CA TYR A 46 -11.19 5.31 -1.59
C TYR A 46 -10.43 5.63 -0.30
N SER A 47 -9.12 5.39 -0.26
CA SER A 47 -8.28 5.68 0.91
C SER A 47 -8.26 7.18 1.24
N LEU A 48 -8.17 8.04 0.22
CA LEU A 48 -8.21 9.49 0.41
C LEU A 48 -9.55 9.97 0.96
N ALA A 49 -10.67 9.44 0.44
CA ALA A 49 -12.00 9.79 0.91
C ALA A 49 -12.21 9.41 2.38
N TRP A 50 -11.68 8.26 2.81
CA TRP A 50 -11.74 7.83 4.20
C TRP A 50 -10.93 8.73 5.14
N ILE A 51 -9.70 9.10 4.77
CA ILE A 51 -8.91 10.05 5.58
C ILE A 51 -9.63 11.38 5.71
N ILE A 52 -10.20 11.90 4.62
CA ILE A 52 -10.94 13.17 4.65
C ILE A 52 -12.16 13.04 5.57
N ALA A 53 -12.92 11.95 5.44
CA ALA A 53 -14.08 11.70 6.29
C ALA A 53 -13.69 11.59 7.77
N ASP A 54 -12.61 10.87 8.09
CA ASP A 54 -12.17 10.65 9.46
C ASP A 54 -11.67 11.95 10.12
N VAL A 55 -10.90 12.76 9.40
CA VAL A 55 -10.45 14.08 9.88
C VAL A 55 -11.64 15.03 10.14
N ILE A 56 -12.68 14.97 9.30
CA ILE A 56 -13.89 15.81 9.47
C ILE A 56 -14.71 15.37 10.68
N VAL A 57 -14.87 14.05 10.88
CA VAL A 57 -15.67 13.49 11.98
C VAL A 57 -14.93 13.57 13.32
N ASN A 58 -13.61 13.44 13.31
CA ASN A 58 -12.76 13.43 14.50
C ASN A 58 -11.77 14.61 14.52
N PRO A 59 -12.23 15.87 14.63
CA PRO A 59 -11.37 17.07 14.54
C PRO A 59 -10.52 17.33 15.80
N GLN A 60 -10.29 16.31 16.63
CA GLN A 60 -9.63 16.46 17.92
C GLN A 60 -8.13 16.75 17.72
N PRO A 61 -7.52 17.62 18.53
CA PRO A 61 -6.08 17.94 18.40
C PRO A 61 -5.17 16.72 18.65
N GLN A 62 -5.69 15.70 19.35
CA GLN A 62 -4.99 14.45 19.66
C GLN A 62 -5.06 13.43 18.51
N TYR A 63 -5.75 13.73 17.42
CA TYR A 63 -5.93 12.83 16.28
C TYR A 63 -4.59 12.27 15.78
N TRP A 64 -3.55 13.09 15.69
CA TRP A 64 -2.23 12.67 15.19
C TRP A 64 -1.37 11.91 16.21
N ILE A 65 -1.87 11.65 17.42
CA ILE A 65 -1.15 10.83 18.41
C ILE A 65 -1.37 9.33 18.13
N PHE A 66 -2.48 8.98 17.47
CA PHE A 66 -2.84 7.58 17.24
C PHE A 66 -2.09 6.98 16.04
N LEU A 67 -1.50 5.81 16.26
CA LEU A 67 -0.78 5.06 15.22
C LEU A 67 -1.68 4.68 14.03
N THR A 68 -2.97 4.43 14.27
CA THR A 68 -3.96 4.10 13.24
C THR A 68 -4.10 5.20 12.19
N ASN A 69 -4.05 6.47 12.62
CA ASN A 69 -4.23 7.60 11.73
C ASN A 69 -2.98 7.78 10.86
N TRP A 70 -1.79 7.52 11.43
CA TRP A 70 -0.55 7.45 10.67
C TRP A 70 -0.51 6.26 9.70
N SER A 71 -1.09 5.12 10.08
CA SER A 71 -1.18 3.96 9.18
C SER A 71 -2.04 4.26 7.97
N GLU A 72 -3.20 4.89 8.17
CA GLU A 72 -4.07 5.30 7.06
C GLU A 72 -3.38 6.28 6.11
N VAL A 73 -2.68 7.29 6.65
CA VAL A 73 -1.90 8.23 5.84
C VAL A 73 -0.82 7.51 5.02
N THR A 74 -0.11 6.57 5.63
CA THR A 74 0.95 5.80 4.94
C THR A 74 0.37 4.96 3.80
N VAL A 75 -0.77 4.30 4.03
CA VAL A 75 -1.51 3.54 3.02
C VAL A 75 -1.99 4.44 1.87
N CYS A 76 -2.50 5.64 2.18
CA CYS A 76 -2.91 6.60 1.16
C CYS A 76 -1.72 7.08 0.31
N PHE A 77 -0.56 7.34 0.92
CA PHE A 77 0.67 7.68 0.20
C PHE A 77 1.12 6.54 -0.72
N TYR A 78 1.08 5.29 -0.23
CA TYR A 78 1.37 4.11 -1.04
C TYR A 78 0.45 4.02 -2.27
N PHE A 79 -0.87 4.13 -2.07
CA PHE A 79 -1.83 4.06 -3.18
C PHE A 79 -1.69 5.24 -4.14
N GLY A 80 -1.39 6.44 -3.64
CA GLY A 80 -1.16 7.63 -4.45
C GLY A 80 0.03 7.47 -5.39
N LEU A 81 1.19 7.05 -4.86
CA LEU A 81 2.38 6.81 -5.68
C LEU A 81 2.20 5.62 -6.61
N SER A 82 1.54 4.55 -6.16
CA SER A 82 1.20 3.40 -7.02
C SER A 82 0.27 3.80 -8.17
N CYS A 83 -0.66 4.72 -7.93
CA CYS A 83 -1.54 5.29 -8.95
C CYS A 83 -0.74 6.11 -9.97
N LEU A 84 0.18 6.97 -9.52
CA LEU A 84 1.05 7.74 -10.40
C LEU A 84 1.94 6.84 -11.28
N LEU A 85 2.51 5.76 -10.71
CA LEU A 85 3.26 4.79 -11.49
C LEU A 85 2.37 4.05 -12.50
N ALA A 86 1.13 3.72 -12.15
CA ALA A 86 0.19 3.10 -13.08
C ALA A 86 -0.20 4.04 -14.24
N VAL A 87 -0.38 5.35 -13.96
CA VAL A 87 -0.60 6.37 -14.99
C VAL A 87 0.61 6.45 -15.92
N TYR A 88 1.82 6.49 -15.36
CA TYR A 88 3.05 6.48 -16.13
C TYR A 88 3.17 5.22 -17.01
N GLY A 89 2.90 4.03 -16.45
CA GLY A 89 2.90 2.76 -17.17
C GLY A 89 1.82 2.61 -18.25
N TYR A 90 0.70 3.32 -18.09
CA TYR A 90 -0.38 3.37 -19.07
C TYR A 90 0.06 4.13 -20.34
N PHE A 91 0.68 5.30 -20.15
CA PHE A 91 1.16 6.13 -21.27
C PHE A 91 2.50 5.68 -21.84
N SER A 92 3.29 4.92 -21.09
CA SER A 92 4.59 4.42 -21.53
C SER A 92 4.47 3.17 -22.40
N ASN A 93 5.29 3.11 -23.45
CA ASN A 93 5.41 1.93 -24.29
C ASN A 93 6.18 0.82 -23.58
N LYS A 94 5.84 -0.44 -23.89
CA LYS A 94 6.49 -1.60 -23.29
C LYS A 94 8.01 -1.61 -23.52
N ALA A 95 8.45 -1.20 -24.71
CA ALA A 95 9.87 -1.09 -25.06
C ALA A 95 10.64 -0.06 -24.23
N ASP A 96 9.95 0.97 -23.70
CA ASP A 96 10.58 1.99 -22.87
C ASP A 96 10.65 1.54 -21.40
N LEU A 97 9.61 0.84 -20.94
CA LEU A 97 9.60 0.20 -19.61
C LEU A 97 10.66 -0.90 -19.49
N ASP A 98 10.84 -1.70 -20.55
CA ASP A 98 11.84 -2.79 -20.58
C ASP A 98 13.28 -2.26 -20.71
N LYS A 99 13.46 -1.00 -21.13
CA LYS A 99 14.78 -0.33 -21.22
C LYS A 99 15.26 0.23 -19.87
N GLU A 100 14.37 0.43 -18.90
CA GLU A 100 14.78 0.81 -17.54
C GLU A 100 15.59 -0.34 -16.93
N LYS A 101 16.92 -0.16 -16.86
CA LYS A 101 17.83 -1.11 -16.22
C LYS A 101 17.72 -0.99 -14.69
N GLY A 102 16.81 -1.74 -14.09
CA GLY A 102 16.63 -1.87 -12.65
C GLY A 102 15.55 -0.96 -12.07
N ALA A 103 15.13 -1.25 -10.83
CA ALA A 103 14.11 -0.52 -10.08
C ALA A 103 14.40 0.98 -10.07
N ASN A 104 13.56 1.77 -10.74
CA ASN A 104 13.58 3.23 -10.61
C ASN A 104 13.40 3.57 -9.12
N TRP A 105 14.07 4.63 -8.62
CA TRP A 105 14.00 5.03 -7.22
C TRP A 105 12.55 5.20 -6.74
N ALA A 106 11.65 5.63 -7.65
CA ALA A 106 10.22 5.75 -7.37
C ALA A 106 9.55 4.38 -7.11
N CYS A 107 9.91 3.33 -7.87
CA CYS A 107 9.49 1.96 -7.59
C CYS A 107 10.01 1.49 -6.24
N GLY A 108 11.27 1.83 -5.90
CA GLY A 108 11.85 1.52 -4.60
C GLY A 108 11.11 2.18 -3.44
N VAL A 109 10.72 3.45 -3.58
CA VAL A 109 9.90 4.16 -2.58
C VAL A 109 8.53 3.51 -2.42
N VAL A 110 7.85 3.15 -3.53
CA VAL A 110 6.56 2.45 -3.48
C VAL A 110 6.67 1.10 -2.80
N TRP A 111 7.77 0.37 -3.03
CA TRP A 111 8.05 -0.90 -2.36
C TRP A 111 8.23 -0.73 -0.85
N ILE A 112 9.06 0.23 -0.41
CA ILE A 112 9.21 0.52 1.03
C ILE A 112 7.86 0.89 1.65
N LEU A 113 7.10 1.78 1.00
CA LEU A 113 5.80 2.22 1.50
C LEU A 113 4.82 1.06 1.59
N PHE A 114 4.85 0.12 0.64
CA PHE A 114 4.03 -1.10 0.70
C PHE A 114 4.39 -1.93 1.94
N ASP A 115 5.67 -2.22 2.15
CA ASP A 115 6.12 -3.06 3.26
C ASP A 115 5.83 -2.42 4.62
N VAL A 116 6.07 -1.11 4.75
CA VAL A 116 5.75 -0.35 5.96
C VAL A 116 4.25 -0.34 6.19
N SER A 117 3.45 -0.02 5.17
CA SER A 117 1.98 0.00 5.30
C SER A 117 1.46 -1.36 5.72
N PHE A 118 1.86 -2.43 5.02
CA PHE A 118 1.45 -3.79 5.32
C PHE A 118 1.81 -4.22 6.75
N SER A 119 3.05 -3.91 7.18
CA SER A 119 3.51 -4.23 8.53
C SER A 119 2.72 -3.47 9.60
N VAL A 120 2.51 -2.17 9.40
CA VAL A 120 1.76 -1.34 10.36
C VAL A 120 0.30 -1.77 10.41
N SER A 121 -0.35 -2.03 9.27
CA SER A 121 -1.74 -2.52 9.19
C SER A 121 -1.91 -3.86 9.92
N LEU A 122 -0.96 -4.79 9.79
CA LEU A 122 -1.01 -6.05 10.55
C LEU A 122 -0.91 -5.80 12.05
N VAL A 123 -0.01 -4.91 12.49
CA VAL A 123 0.16 -4.59 13.91
C VAL A 123 -1.07 -3.90 14.47
N THR A 124 -1.62 -2.89 13.79
CA THR A 124 -2.81 -2.16 14.26
C THR A 124 -4.04 -3.06 14.29
N ASN A 125 -4.21 -3.93 13.29
CA ASN A 125 -5.27 -4.94 13.25
C ASN A 125 -5.15 -5.89 14.47
N VAL A 126 -4.00 -6.55 14.65
CA VAL A 126 -3.82 -7.49 15.77
C VAL A 126 -4.03 -6.80 17.11
N LEU A 127 -3.44 -5.63 17.34
CA LEU A 127 -3.61 -4.90 18.61
C LEU A 127 -5.06 -4.50 18.87
N TYR A 128 -5.77 -4.02 17.84
CA TYR A 128 -7.16 -3.63 17.98
C TYR A 128 -8.06 -4.82 18.34
N TRP A 129 -7.98 -5.92 17.59
CA TRP A 129 -8.88 -7.06 17.80
C TRP A 129 -8.52 -7.89 19.05
N SER A 130 -7.25 -7.92 19.45
CA SER A 130 -6.82 -8.66 20.63
C SER A 130 -6.97 -7.89 21.95
N LEU A 131 -6.69 -6.57 21.95
CA LEU A 131 -6.64 -5.78 23.18
C LEU A 131 -7.84 -4.83 23.33
N LEU A 132 -8.19 -4.09 22.28
CA LEU A 132 -9.14 -2.99 22.38
C LEU A 132 -10.59 -3.43 22.19
N ARG A 133 -10.85 -4.40 21.30
CA ARG A 133 -12.22 -4.91 21.09
C ARG A 133 -12.83 -5.53 22.34
N VAL A 134 -12.06 -6.34 23.07
CA VAL A 134 -12.58 -7.15 24.19
C VAL A 134 -13.06 -6.27 25.35
N GLY A 135 -12.49 -5.07 25.50
CA GLY A 135 -12.78 -4.17 26.61
C GLY A 135 -14.00 -3.26 26.42
N SER A 136 -14.65 -3.25 25.26
CA SER A 136 -15.63 -2.18 24.97
C SER A 136 -16.75 -2.61 24.02
N VAL A 137 -17.98 -2.49 24.53
CA VAL A 137 -19.20 -3.13 23.99
C VAL A 137 -19.80 -2.36 22.79
N ASP A 138 -19.42 -1.09 22.59
CA ASP A 138 -19.99 -0.20 21.55
C ASP A 138 -19.10 0.02 20.30
N LEU A 139 -18.05 -0.78 20.07
CA LEU A 139 -17.04 -0.49 19.02
C LEU A 139 -17.34 -0.97 17.60
N ILE A 140 -18.49 -1.56 17.31
CA ILE A 140 -18.83 -1.95 15.94
C ILE A 140 -19.39 -0.71 15.21
N ASN A 141 -18.50 0.23 14.88
CA ASN A 141 -18.76 1.38 14.02
C ASN A 141 -18.06 1.16 12.67
N ALA A 142 -18.60 1.71 11.59
CA ALA A 142 -18.05 1.61 10.24
C ALA A 142 -16.60 2.12 10.16
N PHE A 143 -16.27 3.19 10.89
CA PHE A 143 -14.90 3.70 11.00
C PHE A 143 -13.95 2.67 11.60
N ASN A 144 -14.31 2.08 12.74
CA ASN A 144 -13.47 1.07 13.39
C ASN A 144 -13.29 -0.20 12.52
N ILE A 145 -14.32 -0.60 11.79
CA ILE A 145 -14.21 -1.74 10.86
C ILE A 145 -13.25 -1.37 9.72
N HIS A 146 -13.38 -0.18 9.15
CA HIS A 146 -12.50 0.26 8.07
C HIS A 146 -11.04 0.34 8.55
N SER A 147 -10.77 1.14 9.57
CA SER A 147 -9.42 1.44 10.08
C SER A 147 -8.67 0.23 10.64
N HIS A 148 -9.37 -0.82 11.06
CA HIS A 148 -8.75 -1.99 11.71
C HIS A 148 -8.96 -3.33 11.01
N ALA A 149 -9.78 -3.40 9.95
CA ALA A 149 -9.98 -4.64 9.20
C ALA A 149 -9.73 -4.48 7.69
N ILE A 150 -9.84 -3.28 7.14
CA ILE A 150 -9.68 -3.01 5.70
C ILE A 150 -8.33 -2.38 5.39
N THR A 151 -7.89 -1.41 6.22
CA THR A 151 -6.60 -0.73 6.12
C THR A 151 -5.46 -1.65 6.56
#